data_AF-A0A1G1WJB4-F1
#
_entry.id   AF-A0A1G1WJB4-F1
#
_cell.length_a   1.000
_cell.length_b   1.000
_cell.length_c   1.000
_cell.angle_alpha   90.00
_cell.angle_beta   90.00
_cell.angle_gamma   90.00
#
_symmetry.space_group_name_H-M   'P 1'
#
loop_
_entity.id
_entity.type
_entity.pdbx_description
1 polymer ?
#
loop_
_entity_poly.entity_id
_entity_poly.type
_entity_poly.pdbx_seq_one_letter_code
_entity_poly.pdbx_strand_id
1 'polypeptide(L)'
;MSRKYKYIIGVLGILLLIGITLVWVDQNQDFFTDSADTSNTTTISEGRQLHLSDIDIALGSVNNDSAVLVIHKEGESGSTKRTVAIGDRFEIYGHTIEVKSMSKNTSFSLAPGSSNGQVKLLIDRE
;
A
#
# COMPACT_ATOMS: atom_id res chain seq x y z
N MET A 1 9.14 19.49 47.32
CA MET A 1 8.20 18.86 46.37
C MET A 1 8.06 17.38 46.71
N SER A 2 6.91 16.95 47.24
CA SER A 2 6.78 15.62 47.87
C SER A 2 6.89 14.49 46.83
N ARG A 3 7.47 13.35 47.22
CA ARG A 3 7.72 12.19 46.34
C ARG A 3 6.46 11.74 45.59
N LYS A 4 5.26 11.99 46.14
CA LYS A 4 3.95 11.69 45.56
C LYS A 4 3.72 12.38 44.20
N TYR A 5 4.18 13.62 44.03
CA TYR A 5 4.02 14.36 42.77
C TYR A 5 4.89 13.83 41.63
N LYS A 6 6.05 13.21 41.95
CA LYS A 6 6.93 12.61 40.94
C LYS A 6 6.28 11.38 40.27
N TYR A 7 5.56 10.57 41.06
CA TYR A 7 4.83 9.42 40.53
C TYR A 7 3.65 9.83 39.66
N ILE A 8 2.92 10.88 40.05
CA ILE A 8 1.78 11.40 39.27
C ILE A 8 2.25 11.92 37.90
N ILE A 9 3.36 12.67 37.87
CA ILE A 9 3.95 13.17 36.61
C ILE A 9 4.46 12.01 35.74
N GLY A 10 5.07 10.99 36.33
CA GLY A 10 5.53 9.80 35.61
C GLY A 10 4.38 9.00 34.98
N VAL A 11 3.28 8.81 35.71
CA VAL A 11 2.09 8.11 35.21
C VAL A 11 1.41 8.90 34.09
N LEU A 12 1.30 10.23 34.22
CA LEU A 12 0.80 11.10 33.16
C LEU A 12 1.65 11.03 31.88
N GLY A 13 2.98 10.99 32.01
CA GLY A 13 3.88 10.85 30.87
C GLY A 13 3.72 9.51 30.13
N ILE A 14 3.55 8.41 30.88
CA ILE A 14 3.33 7.08 30.29
C ILE A 14 1.98 7.02 29.58
N LEU A 15 0.92 7.56 30.17
CA LEU A 15 -0.41 7.61 29.53
C LEU A 15 -0.38 8.43 28.24
N LEU A 16 0.38 9.51 28.20
CA LEU A 16 0.52 10.34 27.01
C LEU A 16 1.29 9.62 25.90
N LEU A 17 2.35 8.88 26.24
CA LEU A 17 3.07 8.02 25.29
C LEU A 17 2.18 6.91 24.71
N ILE A 18 1.39 6.24 25.55
CA ILE A 18 0.44 5.22 25.11
C ILE A 18 -0.60 5.82 24.15
N GLY A 19 -1.13 7.01 24.48
CA GLY A 19 -2.06 7.73 23.62
C GLY A 19 -1.47 8.05 22.24
N ILE A 20 -0.23 8.55 22.19
CA ILE A 20 0.45 8.83 20.92
C ILE A 20 0.67 7.54 20.11
N THR A 21 1.08 6.45 20.76
CA THR A 21 1.28 5.18 20.06
C THR A 21 -0.04 4.60 19.53
N LEU A 22 -1.15 4.74 20.26
CA LEU A 22 -2.46 4.28 19.81
C LEU A 22 -2.95 5.10 18.61
N VAL A 23 -2.83 6.43 18.66
CA VAL A 23 -3.19 7.31 17.53
C VAL A 23 -2.32 7.01 16.30
N TRP A 24 -1.03 6.76 16.50
CA TRP A 24 -0.14 6.41 15.40
C TRP A 24 -0.47 5.03 14.81
N VAL A 25 -0.79 4.03 15.64
CA VAL A 25 -1.22 2.71 15.18
C VAL A 25 -2.55 2.79 14.44
N ASP A 26 -3.52 3.54 14.95
CA ASP A 26 -4.84 3.76 14.34
C ASP A 26 -4.71 4.40 12.95
N GLN A 27 -3.96 5.51 12.87
CA GLN A 27 -3.70 6.19 11.59
C GLN A 27 -2.93 5.33 10.58
N ASN A 28 -2.06 4.43 11.03
CA ASN A 28 -1.30 3.55 10.13
C ASN A 28 -2.03 2.24 9.81
N GLN A 29 -2.96 1.79 10.66
CA GLN A 29 -3.81 0.64 10.37
C GLN A 29 -4.76 0.96 9.23
N ASP A 30 -5.34 2.16 9.14
CA ASP A 30 -6.28 2.52 8.06
C ASP A 30 -5.67 2.44 6.64
N PHE A 31 -4.34 2.50 6.49
CA PHE A 31 -3.68 2.33 5.19
C PHE A 31 -3.66 0.88 4.69
N PHE A 32 -3.84 -0.11 5.58
CA PHE A 32 -3.75 -1.55 5.27
C PHE A 32 -4.93 -2.38 5.78
N THR A 33 -5.75 -1.84 6.66
CA THR A 33 -7.01 -2.44 7.08
C THR A 33 -7.97 -2.33 5.91
N ASP A 34 -8.39 -3.48 5.39
CA ASP A 34 -9.50 -3.57 4.45
C ASP A 34 -10.74 -2.97 5.12
N SER A 35 -11.02 -1.70 4.83
CA SER A 35 -12.38 -1.18 4.87
C SER A 35 -13.23 -2.15 4.07
N ALA A 36 -14.11 -2.86 4.77
CA ALA A 36 -14.87 -4.02 4.30
C ALA A 36 -15.92 -3.71 3.21
N ASP A 37 -15.81 -2.58 2.48
CA ASP A 37 -16.91 -1.99 1.72
C ASP A 37 -16.64 -1.64 0.24
N THR A 38 -15.62 -2.21 -0.40
CA THR A 38 -15.55 -2.20 -1.88
C THR A 38 -15.06 -3.54 -2.41
N SER A 39 -15.95 -4.33 -3.00
CA SER A 39 -15.68 -5.68 -3.55
C SER A 39 -14.64 -5.75 -4.66
N ASN A 40 -14.05 -4.61 -5.06
CA ASN A 40 -13.15 -4.52 -6.21
C ASN A 40 -11.76 -3.98 -5.85
N THR A 41 -11.37 -3.94 -4.58
CA THR A 41 -9.98 -3.66 -4.21
C THR A 41 -9.13 -4.92 -4.26
N THR A 42 -7.94 -4.84 -4.84
CA THR A 42 -6.95 -5.93 -4.90
C THR A 42 -5.57 -5.40 -4.55
N THR A 43 -4.82 -6.19 -3.79
CA THR A 43 -3.43 -5.91 -3.46
C THR A 43 -2.50 -6.75 -4.33
N ILE A 44 -1.58 -6.10 -5.04
CA ILE A 44 -0.53 -6.74 -5.82
C ILE A 44 0.79 -6.56 -5.07
N SER A 45 1.38 -7.67 -4.63
CA SER A 45 2.71 -7.70 -4.04
C SER A 45 3.78 -8.00 -5.09
N GLU A 46 5.04 -7.68 -4.81
CA GLU A 46 6.17 -8.04 -5.66
C GLU A 46 6.18 -9.53 -6.01
N GLY A 47 6.43 -9.87 -7.28
CA GLY A 47 6.41 -11.25 -7.77
C GLY A 47 5.01 -11.86 -7.94
N ARG A 48 3.94 -11.12 -7.66
CA ARG A 48 2.56 -11.50 -7.97
C ARG A 48 2.03 -10.67 -9.13
N GLN A 49 1.09 -11.28 -9.86
CA GLN A 49 0.31 -10.64 -10.89
C GLN A 49 -1.18 -10.71 -10.54
N LEU A 50 -1.90 -9.68 -10.91
CA LEU A 50 -3.34 -9.67 -10.96
C LEU A 50 -3.78 -9.97 -12.39
N HIS A 51 -4.66 -10.95 -12.53
CA HIS A 51 -5.27 -11.29 -13.81
C HIS A 51 -6.70 -10.71 -13.86
N LEU A 52 -6.97 -9.87 -14.86
CA LEU A 52 -8.25 -9.21 -15.13
C LEU A 52 -8.69 -9.53 -16.57
N SER A 53 -9.50 -10.59 -16.74
CA SER A 53 -9.96 -11.03 -18.06
C SER A 53 -8.79 -11.37 -18.99
N ASP A 54 -8.46 -10.52 -19.95
CA ASP A 54 -7.36 -10.67 -20.91
C ASP A 54 -6.16 -9.77 -20.55
N ILE A 55 -6.11 -9.22 -19.33
CA ILE A 55 -5.10 -8.26 -18.90
C ILE A 55 -4.41 -8.77 -17.63
N ASP A 56 -3.08 -8.88 -17.69
CA ASP A 56 -2.24 -9.13 -16.54
C ASP A 56 -1.57 -7.83 -16.07
N ILE A 57 -1.67 -7.55 -14.77
CA ILE A 57 -1.02 -6.42 -14.12
C ILE A 57 -0.07 -6.96 -13.06
N ALA A 58 1.22 -6.75 -13.24
CA ALA A 58 2.26 -7.13 -12.30
C ALA A 58 2.92 -5.90 -11.67
N LEU A 59 3.35 -6.03 -10.42
CA LEU A 59 4.17 -5.01 -9.76
C LEU A 59 5.63 -5.19 -10.19
N GLY A 60 6.16 -4.23 -10.95
CA GLY A 60 7.55 -4.21 -11.38
C GLY A 60 8.49 -3.66 -10.32
N SER A 61 8.13 -2.54 -9.70
CA SER A 61 8.87 -1.98 -8.57
C SER A 61 8.00 -1.05 -7.73
N VAL A 62 8.39 -0.82 -6.46
CA VAL A 62 7.71 0.14 -5.58
C VAL A 62 8.70 0.88 -4.69
N ASN A 63 8.49 2.18 -4.54
CA ASN A 63 9.15 3.02 -3.57
C ASN A 63 8.10 3.76 -2.71
N ASN A 64 8.54 4.71 -1.88
CA ASN A 64 7.62 5.38 -0.94
C ASN A 64 6.63 6.30 -1.63
N ASP A 65 6.94 6.77 -2.85
CA ASP A 65 6.21 7.84 -3.53
C ASP A 65 5.57 7.38 -4.85
N SER A 66 6.02 6.26 -5.40
CA SER A 66 5.63 5.74 -6.70
C SER A 66 5.80 4.23 -6.81
N ALA A 67 5.00 3.62 -7.68
CA ALA A 67 5.13 2.23 -8.10
C ALA A 67 5.18 2.13 -9.63
N VAL A 68 5.84 1.10 -10.15
CA VAL A 68 5.84 0.77 -11.57
C VAL A 68 4.98 -0.47 -11.76
N LEU A 69 3.86 -0.31 -12.46
CA LEU A 69 2.99 -1.40 -12.89
C LEU A 69 3.41 -1.85 -14.29
N VAL A 70 3.51 -3.16 -14.49
CA VAL A 70 3.76 -3.80 -15.78
C VAL A 70 2.44 -4.41 -16.23
N ILE A 71 1.91 -3.92 -17.34
CA ILE A 71 0.60 -4.29 -17.87
C ILE A 71 0.84 -5.08 -19.16
N HIS A 72 0.26 -6.26 -19.25
CA HIS A 72 0.30 -7.11 -20.42
C HIS A 72 -1.12 -7.49 -20.83
N LYS A 73 -1.41 -7.44 -22.12
CA LYS A 73 -2.67 -7.92 -22.67
C LYS A 73 -2.43 -9.22 -23.42
N GLU A 74 -3.25 -10.22 -23.13
CA GLU A 74 -3.21 -11.51 -23.81
C GLU A 74 -3.36 -11.31 -25.32
N GLY A 75 -2.45 -11.92 -26.09
CA GLY A 75 -2.41 -11.78 -27.54
C GLY A 75 -1.58 -10.59 -28.07
N GLU A 76 -1.14 -9.66 -27.22
CA GLU A 76 -0.17 -8.61 -27.62
C GLU A 76 1.27 -9.06 -27.35
N SER A 77 2.20 -8.80 -28.26
CA SER A 77 3.61 -9.23 -28.12
C SER A 77 4.47 -8.37 -27.19
N GLY A 78 3.86 -7.63 -26.25
CA GLY A 78 4.57 -6.67 -25.40
C GLY A 78 3.90 -6.42 -24.06
N SER A 79 4.63 -5.72 -23.19
CA SER A 79 4.08 -5.17 -21.94
C SER A 79 4.33 -3.67 -21.89
N THR A 80 3.36 -2.95 -21.34
CA THR A 80 3.45 -1.51 -21.08
C THR A 80 3.83 -1.29 -19.63
N LYS A 81 4.81 -0.42 -19.38
CA LYS A 81 5.17 -0.02 -18.02
C LYS A 81 4.54 1.33 -17.71
N ARG A 82 3.89 1.43 -16.55
CA ARG A 82 3.27 2.67 -16.06
C ARG A 82 3.76 2.97 -14.66
N THR A 83 4.34 4.16 -14.48
CA THR A 83 4.65 4.69 -13.15
C THR A 83 3.40 5.36 -12.59
N VAL A 84 3.06 5.07 -11.34
CA VAL A 84 1.85 5.53 -10.67
C VAL A 84 2.16 6.01 -9.25
N ALA A 85 1.39 6.98 -8.77
CA ALA A 85 1.41 7.51 -7.40
C ALA A 85 0.12 7.15 -6.62
N ILE A 86 0.10 7.33 -5.30
CA ILE A 86 -1.14 7.18 -4.50
C ILE A 86 -2.15 8.22 -4.98
N GLY A 87 -3.39 7.79 -5.19
CA GLY A 87 -4.48 8.61 -5.70
C GLY A 87 -4.53 8.70 -7.22
N ASP A 88 -3.54 8.16 -7.95
CA ASP A 88 -3.60 8.12 -9.41
C ASP A 88 -4.78 7.26 -9.88
N ARG A 89 -5.55 7.81 -10.82
CA ARG A 89 -6.65 7.13 -11.51
C ARG A 89 -6.36 7.10 -13.00
N PHE A 90 -6.47 5.93 -13.61
CA PHE A 90 -6.21 5.74 -15.03
C PHE A 90 -7.01 4.58 -15.61
N GLU A 91 -7.25 4.64 -16.92
CA GLU A 91 -7.96 3.60 -17.65
C GLU A 91 -6.98 2.63 -18.33
N ILE A 92 -7.29 1.33 -18.26
CA ILE A 92 -6.60 0.26 -18.97
C ILE A 92 -7.66 -0.62 -19.63
N TYR A 93 -7.74 -0.57 -20.96
CA TYR A 93 -8.60 -1.43 -21.77
C TYR A 93 -10.05 -1.55 -21.24
N GLY A 94 -10.68 -0.42 -20.87
CA GLY A 94 -12.06 -0.39 -20.34
C GLY A 94 -12.19 -0.64 -18.82
N HIS A 95 -11.08 -0.83 -18.11
CA HIS A 95 -11.06 -0.86 -16.64
C HIS A 95 -10.49 0.44 -16.10
N THR A 96 -11.24 1.09 -15.20
CA THR A 96 -10.69 2.18 -14.39
C THR A 96 -9.92 1.58 -13.23
N ILE A 97 -8.67 1.99 -13.07
CA ILE A 97 -7.81 1.59 -11.95
C ILE A 97 -7.44 2.83 -11.14
N GLU A 98 -7.62 2.74 -9.83
CA GLU A 98 -7.21 3.76 -8.86
C GLU A 98 -6.20 3.17 -7.87
N VAL A 99 -5.09 3.87 -7.64
CA VAL A 99 -4.08 3.47 -6.66
C VAL A 99 -4.50 3.98 -5.27
N LYS A 100 -4.96 3.07 -4.41
CA LYS A 100 -5.44 3.42 -3.06
C LYS A 100 -4.31 3.59 -2.06
N SER A 101 -3.37 2.65 -2.06
CA SER A 101 -2.21 2.71 -1.18
C SER A 101 -1.03 1.98 -1.79
N MET A 102 0.18 2.35 -1.37
CA MET A 102 1.39 1.62 -1.69
C MET A 102 2.26 1.52 -0.45
N SER A 103 3.01 0.43 -0.36
CA SER A 103 3.91 0.18 0.76
C SER A 103 5.16 -0.48 0.26
N LYS A 104 6.29 0.14 0.56
CA LYS A 104 7.55 -0.55 0.51
C LYS A 104 7.68 -1.37 1.79
N ASN A 105 7.76 -2.68 1.66
CA ASN A 105 8.13 -3.54 2.77
C ASN A 105 9.63 -3.36 3.05
N THR A 106 9.95 -2.77 4.20
CA THR A 106 11.33 -2.50 4.64
C THR A 106 12.04 -3.74 5.20
N SER A 107 11.41 -4.92 5.15
CA SER A 107 12.07 -6.18 5.49
C SER A 107 13.27 -6.36 4.55
N PHE A 108 14.48 -6.29 5.11
CA PHE A 108 15.75 -6.40 4.40
C PHE A 108 15.76 -7.65 3.50
N SER A 109 15.56 -7.47 2.20
CA SER A 109 15.99 -8.47 1.21
C SER A 109 17.46 -8.24 0.94
N LEU A 110 18.28 -9.26 1.16
CA LEU A 110 19.71 -9.27 0.85
C LEU A 110 19.98 -9.38 -0.67
N ALA A 111 18.93 -9.40 -1.51
CA ALA A 111 19.07 -9.44 -2.96
C ALA A 111 19.11 -8.01 -3.54
N PRO A 112 20.21 -7.60 -4.19
CA PRO A 112 20.27 -6.31 -4.88
C PRO A 112 19.20 -6.25 -5.99
N GLY A 113 18.34 -5.22 -5.95
CA GLY A 113 17.27 -5.00 -6.93
C GLY A 113 15.88 -5.50 -6.50
N SER A 114 15.74 -6.16 -5.33
CA SER A 114 14.44 -6.56 -4.77
C SER A 114 13.78 -5.35 -4.10
N SER A 115 12.68 -4.86 -4.68
CA SER A 115 11.84 -3.85 -4.04
C SER A 115 10.68 -4.55 -3.35
N ASN A 116 10.95 -5.12 -2.18
CA ASN A 116 9.91 -5.73 -1.35
C ASN A 116 8.80 -4.70 -1.12
N GLY A 117 7.58 -4.98 -1.59
CA GLY A 117 6.44 -4.10 -1.35
C GLY A 117 5.16 -4.53 -2.06
N GLN A 118 4.14 -3.71 -1.90
CA GLN A 118 2.79 -3.98 -2.38
C GLN A 118 2.05 -2.70 -2.76
N VAL A 119 1.13 -2.82 -3.70
CA VAL A 119 0.24 -1.75 -4.15
C VAL A 119 -1.20 -2.24 -4.05
N LYS A 120 -2.06 -1.46 -3.41
CA LYS A 120 -3.51 -1.71 -3.35
C LYS A 120 -4.19 -0.89 -4.44
N LEU A 121 -4.87 -1.57 -5.33
CA LEU A 121 -5.62 -1.02 -6.45
C LEU A 121 -7.12 -1.16 -6.18
N LEU A 122 -7.91 -0.15 -6.53
CA LEU A 122 -9.35 -0.26 -6.71
C LEU A 122 -9.60 -0.36 -8.22
N ILE A 123 -10.35 -1.37 -8.64
CA ILE A 123 -10.65 -1.61 -10.05
C ILE A 123 -12.14 -1.46 -10.26
N ASP A 124 -12.54 -0.59 -11.18
CA ASP A 124 -13.95 -0.45 -11.55
C ASP A 124 -14.14 -0.88 -13.01
N ARG A 125 -15.25 -1.57 -13.26
CA ARG A 125 -15.70 -1.88 -14.62
C ARG A 125 -16.64 -0.76 -15.02
N GLU A 126 -16.28 -0.02 -16.07
CA GLU A 126 -17.28 0.83 -16.75
C GLU A 126 -18.29 -0.03 -17.53
#